data_AF-I1R6S9-F1
#
_entry.id   AF-I1R6S9-F1
#
_cell.length_a   1.000
_cell.length_b   1.000
_cell.length_c   1.000
_cell.angle_alpha   90.00
_cell.angle_beta   90.00
_cell.angle_gamma   90.00
#
_symmetry.space_group_name_H-M   'P 1'
#
loop_
_entity.id
_entity.type
_entity.pdbx_description
1 polymer ?
#
loop_
_entity_poly.entity_id
_entity_poly.type
_entity_poly.pdbx_seq_one_letter_code
_entity_poly.pdbx_strand_id
1 'polypeptide(L)'
;MSAAAEGRPPAAAAAAAGEMVREATAWCALHGLVVGDRADPRSGTVPGVGLVHAPFSLLPTHLPESHWRQACELAPIFNELVDRVSLDGDFLQDSLSKTKQVDDFTSRLLEIHRKMMEINKEENIRLGLHRSDYMLDSETNSLLQIELNTISASFPGLGSLVSELHRTLIDQYGHLFCLDSKRVPGNEASSQFAKALARAWNEFNVDSAVIMMIVQPEERNMYDQYWLAKHLKESYPFMLFLSSTCPLTIHYTWHNDYQENFVRDGKTVSVVYFRAGYTPNDYPSEAEWAARLLLEQSSAVKCPSISYHLVGTKKIQQELARPKVLERFLENKEEITKIRKCFAGLWSLDDEEIVKSAIQKPELFVLKPQREGGGNNIYGIDVRETLIRLQKEGGDALAAYILMQRIFPKASLSNLVRGGVCHEALTISELGIYGAYLRNNDKVVMNEQSGYLMRTKVSSSDEGGVAAGFAVLDSLYLTDKAM
;
A
#
# COMPACT_ATOMS: atom_id res chain seq x y z
N MET A 1 9.01 -27.33 42.72
CA MET A 1 8.67 -25.96 43.14
C MET A 1 9.87 -25.06 42.92
N SER A 2 9.83 -24.25 41.86
CA SER A 2 10.58 -23.01 41.72
C SER A 2 9.74 -22.18 40.75
N ALA A 3 9.12 -21.14 41.30
CA ALA A 3 8.13 -20.32 40.64
C ALA A 3 8.80 -19.47 39.55
N ALA A 4 8.17 -19.42 38.38
CA ALA A 4 8.46 -18.46 37.35
C ALA A 4 8.23 -17.05 37.91
N ALA A 5 9.29 -16.26 37.98
CA ALA A 5 9.19 -14.85 38.27
C ALA A 5 8.62 -14.16 37.02
N GLU A 6 7.38 -13.68 37.12
CA GLU A 6 6.80 -12.70 36.20
C GLU A 6 7.69 -11.46 36.18
N GLY A 7 8.48 -11.33 35.11
CA GLY A 7 9.51 -10.32 34.97
C GLY A 7 8.92 -8.95 34.65
N ARG A 8 8.87 -8.07 35.66
CA ARG A 8 9.03 -6.63 35.40
C ARG A 8 10.37 -6.45 34.65
N PRO A 9 10.44 -5.64 33.58
CA PRO A 9 11.73 -5.29 33.00
C PRO A 9 12.63 -4.70 34.11
N PRO A 10 13.93 -5.02 34.14
CA PRO A 10 14.85 -4.48 35.14
C PRO A 10 14.73 -2.95 35.19
N ALA A 11 14.93 -2.32 36.37
CA ALA A 11 14.88 -0.86 36.48
C ALA A 11 15.78 -0.12 35.46
N ALA A 12 16.85 -0.78 35.01
CA ALA A 12 17.72 -0.33 33.92
C ALA A 12 17.01 -0.22 32.55
N ALA A 13 16.07 -1.12 32.23
CA ALA A 13 15.31 -1.10 30.97
C ALA A 13 14.26 0.03 30.93
N ALA A 14 13.64 0.36 32.08
CA ALA A 14 12.74 1.49 32.17
C ALA A 14 13.47 2.84 32.08
N ALA A 15 14.65 2.96 32.70
CA ALA A 15 15.51 4.14 32.55
C ALA A 15 16.04 4.27 31.11
N ALA A 16 16.40 3.15 30.47
CA ALA A 16 16.84 3.11 29.07
C ALA A 16 15.75 3.53 28.09
N ALA A 17 14.46 3.23 28.34
CA ALA A 17 13.38 3.59 27.43
C ALA A 17 13.30 5.12 27.18
N GLY A 18 13.45 5.93 28.23
CA GLY A 18 13.46 7.39 28.07
C GLY A 18 14.67 7.92 27.29
N GLU A 19 15.83 7.28 27.44
CA GLU A 19 17.04 7.60 26.68
C GLU A 19 16.92 7.17 25.21
N MET A 20 16.46 5.94 24.96
CA MET A 20 16.18 5.40 23.64
C MET A 20 15.21 6.28 22.86
N VAL A 21 14.16 6.82 23.49
CA VAL A 21 13.21 7.72 22.83
C VAL A 21 13.89 9.03 22.41
N ARG A 22 14.72 9.62 23.28
CA ARG A 22 15.48 10.84 22.92
C ARG A 22 16.44 10.59 21.76
N GLU A 23 17.16 9.48 21.79
CA GLU A 23 18.11 9.15 20.71
C GLU A 23 17.40 8.77 19.41
N ALA A 24 16.33 7.99 19.49
CA ALA A 24 15.54 7.62 18.32
C ALA A 24 14.94 8.86 17.64
N THR A 25 14.38 9.81 18.42
CA THR A 25 13.84 11.05 17.86
C THR A 25 14.93 11.95 17.25
N ALA A 26 16.12 12.02 17.86
CA ALA A 26 17.27 12.70 17.27
C ALA A 26 17.74 12.01 15.97
N TRP A 27 17.81 10.68 15.97
CA TRP A 27 18.14 9.87 14.80
C TRP A 27 17.16 10.14 13.65
N CYS A 28 15.85 10.18 13.94
CA CYS A 28 14.82 10.49 12.94
C CYS A 28 15.06 11.84 12.26
N ALA A 29 15.41 12.87 13.05
CA ALA A 29 15.70 14.20 12.52
C ALA A 29 16.98 14.22 11.66
N LEU A 30 18.03 13.52 12.07
CA LEU A 30 19.29 13.44 11.34
C LEU A 30 19.21 12.63 10.04
N HIS A 31 18.33 11.63 9.99
CA HIS A 31 18.21 10.69 8.88
C HIS A 31 16.93 10.90 8.04
N GLY A 32 16.15 11.94 8.30
CA GLY A 32 14.98 12.29 7.49
C GLY A 32 13.81 11.31 7.62
N LEU A 33 13.64 10.64 8.76
CA LEU A 33 12.43 9.89 9.12
C LEU A 33 11.37 10.87 9.65
N VAL A 34 10.89 11.74 8.76
CA VAL A 34 10.05 12.89 9.10
C VAL A 34 8.82 12.99 8.20
N VAL A 35 7.79 13.65 8.71
CA VAL A 35 6.57 14.06 8.00
C VAL A 35 6.26 15.52 8.32
N GLY A 36 5.37 16.13 7.55
CA GLY A 36 4.77 17.41 7.90
C GLY A 36 3.86 17.29 9.13
N ASP A 37 4.06 18.16 10.12
CA ASP A 37 3.24 18.25 11.32
C ASP A 37 1.84 18.77 10.99
N ARG A 38 0.81 18.07 11.47
CA ARG A 38 -0.58 18.49 11.30
C ARG A 38 -0.89 19.84 11.96
N ALA A 39 -0.10 20.23 12.97
CA ALA A 39 -0.25 21.51 13.64
C ALA A 39 0.24 22.71 12.81
N ASP A 40 1.14 22.51 11.84
CA ASP A 40 1.54 23.58 10.91
C ASP A 40 0.77 23.44 9.59
N PRO A 41 -0.06 24.41 9.20
CA PRO A 41 -0.84 24.35 7.96
C PRO A 41 0.03 24.34 6.69
N ARG A 42 1.30 24.77 6.78
CA ARG A 42 2.23 24.80 5.64
C ARG A 42 3.00 23.50 5.45
N SER A 43 2.92 22.57 6.42
CA SER A 43 3.76 21.37 6.45
C SER A 43 3.46 20.37 5.33
N GLY A 44 2.28 20.47 4.71
CA GLY A 44 1.89 19.70 3.53
C GLY A 44 2.22 20.37 2.19
N THR A 45 2.69 21.62 2.18
CA THR A 45 2.92 22.39 0.94
C THR A 45 4.31 23.01 0.84
N VAL A 46 4.98 23.25 1.97
CA VAL A 46 6.31 23.88 2.04
C VAL A 46 7.33 22.89 2.63
N PRO A 47 8.23 22.33 1.80
CA PRO A 47 9.29 21.46 2.29
C PRO A 47 10.19 22.14 3.33
N GLY A 48 10.61 21.39 4.35
CA GLY A 48 11.53 21.86 5.39
C GLY A 48 10.89 22.69 6.50
N VAL A 49 9.58 22.92 6.46
CA VAL A 49 8.84 23.71 7.45
C VAL A 49 7.84 22.83 8.18
N GLY A 50 7.70 23.03 9.50
CA GLY A 50 6.73 22.30 10.33
C GLY A 50 7.01 20.79 10.32
N LEU A 51 8.26 20.39 10.50
CA LEU A 51 8.66 18.98 10.50
C LEU A 51 8.43 18.33 11.87
N VAL A 52 7.94 17.10 11.85
CA VAL A 52 7.92 16.20 13.01
C VAL A 52 8.40 14.82 12.59
N HIS A 53 9.01 14.06 13.50
CA HIS A 53 9.35 12.67 13.19
C HIS A 53 8.07 11.90 12.78
N ALA A 54 8.18 10.98 11.81
CA ALA A 54 7.08 10.08 11.52
C ALA A 54 6.76 9.25 12.77
N PRO A 55 5.48 9.00 13.14
CA PRO A 55 5.18 8.15 14.29
C PRO A 55 5.75 6.74 14.09
N PHE A 56 6.44 6.19 15.09
CA PHE A 56 7.13 4.89 14.99
C PHE A 56 6.97 4.04 16.26
N SER A 57 7.08 2.71 16.14
CA SER A 57 7.31 1.82 17.29
C SER A 57 8.77 1.92 17.70
N LEU A 58 9.11 1.93 18.99
CA LEU A 58 10.49 2.10 19.47
C LEU A 58 11.36 0.87 19.20
N LEU A 59 10.75 -0.31 19.17
CA LEU A 59 11.40 -1.59 18.90
C LEU A 59 10.56 -2.38 17.89
N PRO A 60 11.20 -3.26 17.10
CA PRO A 60 10.52 -3.99 16.03
C PRO A 60 9.50 -5.02 16.52
N THR A 61 8.40 -5.17 15.78
CA THR A 61 7.43 -6.25 16.00
C THR A 61 8.03 -7.62 15.69
N HIS A 62 7.79 -8.61 16.55
CA HIS A 62 8.23 -9.99 16.33
C HIS A 62 7.37 -10.73 15.29
N LEU A 63 8.01 -11.43 14.36
CA LEU A 63 7.34 -12.26 13.35
C LEU A 63 8.13 -13.56 13.11
N PRO A 64 7.48 -14.73 13.05
CA PRO A 64 8.15 -15.97 12.64
C PRO A 64 8.73 -15.85 11.22
N GLU A 65 9.95 -16.37 11.03
CA GLU A 65 10.65 -16.27 9.74
C GLU A 65 9.94 -17.08 8.65
N SER A 66 9.26 -18.16 9.03
CA SER A 66 8.42 -18.95 8.13
C SER A 66 7.31 -18.13 7.47
N HIS A 67 6.60 -17.29 8.23
CA HIS A 67 5.56 -16.41 7.70
C HIS A 67 6.14 -15.24 6.89
N TRP A 68 7.29 -14.70 7.30
CA TRP A 68 8.02 -13.70 6.50
C TRP A 68 8.37 -14.25 5.11
N ARG A 69 8.99 -15.43 5.05
CA ARG A 69 9.33 -16.09 3.78
C ARG A 69 8.08 -16.38 2.94
N GLN A 70 7.00 -16.86 3.55
CA GLN A 70 5.72 -17.04 2.87
C GLN A 70 5.24 -15.73 2.22
N ALA A 71 5.29 -14.60 2.94
CA ALA A 71 4.89 -13.31 2.41
C ALA A 71 5.77 -12.86 1.24
N CYS A 72 7.09 -13.07 1.34
CA CYS A 72 8.03 -12.74 0.27
C CYS A 72 7.81 -13.60 -0.99
N GLU A 73 7.54 -14.90 -0.84
CA GLU A 73 7.24 -15.80 -1.96
C GLU A 73 5.97 -15.41 -2.70
N LEU A 74 4.99 -14.79 -2.02
CA LEU A 74 3.73 -14.37 -2.62
C LEU A 74 3.87 -13.12 -3.50
N ALA A 75 4.83 -12.23 -3.23
CA ALA A 75 4.99 -10.97 -3.95
C ALA A 75 5.09 -11.13 -5.49
N PRO A 76 6.01 -11.94 -6.04
CA PRO A 76 6.11 -12.09 -7.50
C PRO A 76 4.89 -12.80 -8.12
N ILE A 77 4.18 -13.63 -7.35
CA ILE A 77 2.96 -14.29 -7.81
C ILE A 77 1.81 -13.28 -7.89
N PHE A 78 1.66 -12.41 -6.89
CA PHE A 78 0.67 -11.34 -6.93
C PHE A 78 0.95 -10.31 -8.03
N ASN A 79 2.23 -9.97 -8.26
CA ASN A 79 2.60 -9.09 -9.37
C ASN A 79 2.12 -9.63 -10.72
N GLU A 80 2.37 -10.91 -11.01
CA GLU A 80 1.92 -11.56 -12.24
C GLU A 80 0.39 -11.70 -12.28
N LEU A 81 -0.26 -12.02 -11.15
CA LEU A 81 -1.72 -12.06 -11.07
C LEU A 81 -2.32 -10.69 -11.40
N VAL A 82 -1.77 -9.60 -10.87
CA VAL A 82 -2.24 -8.24 -11.17
C VAL A 82 -2.13 -7.94 -12.66
N ASP A 83 -0.98 -8.23 -13.29
CA ASP A 83 -0.79 -8.02 -14.73
C ASP A 83 -1.85 -8.79 -15.52
N ARG A 84 -2.02 -10.09 -15.24
CA ARG A 84 -2.94 -10.94 -16.00
C ARG A 84 -4.41 -10.57 -15.82
N VAL A 85 -4.82 -10.20 -14.60
CA VAL A 85 -6.19 -9.72 -14.36
C VAL A 85 -6.42 -8.39 -15.06
N SER A 86 -5.41 -7.52 -15.12
CA SER A 86 -5.53 -6.22 -15.78
C SER A 86 -5.76 -6.30 -17.30
N LEU A 87 -5.41 -7.43 -17.92
CA LEU A 87 -5.60 -7.69 -19.35
C LEU A 87 -7.02 -8.18 -19.67
N ASP A 88 -7.74 -8.73 -18.70
CA ASP A 88 -9.12 -9.19 -18.87
C ASP A 88 -10.10 -8.04 -18.58
N GLY A 89 -10.21 -7.14 -19.57
CA GLY A 89 -11.04 -5.95 -19.45
C GLY A 89 -12.53 -6.26 -19.21
N ASP A 90 -13.04 -7.33 -19.82
CA ASP A 90 -14.41 -7.79 -19.62
C ASP A 90 -14.62 -8.27 -18.19
N PHE A 91 -13.68 -9.04 -17.62
CA PHE A 91 -13.74 -9.43 -16.22
C PHE A 91 -13.80 -8.22 -15.28
N LEU A 92 -13.00 -7.18 -15.52
CA LEU A 92 -13.01 -5.97 -14.70
C LEU A 92 -14.35 -5.22 -14.82
N GLN A 93 -14.85 -5.02 -16.05
CA GLN A 93 -16.12 -4.33 -16.30
C GLN A 93 -17.31 -5.10 -15.69
N ASP A 94 -17.35 -6.42 -15.88
CA ASP A 94 -18.44 -7.27 -15.40
C ASP A 94 -18.45 -7.35 -13.87
N SER A 95 -17.28 -7.57 -13.25
CA SER A 95 -17.14 -7.72 -11.80
C SER A 95 -17.52 -6.45 -11.04
N LEU A 96 -17.32 -5.28 -11.65
CA LEU A 96 -17.62 -3.96 -11.07
C LEU A 96 -18.91 -3.34 -11.61
N SER A 97 -19.65 -4.04 -12.46
CA SER A 97 -20.86 -3.52 -13.14
C SER A 97 -21.96 -3.04 -12.18
N LYS A 98 -22.18 -3.78 -11.08
CA LYS A 98 -23.13 -3.37 -10.03
C LYS A 98 -22.57 -2.24 -9.16
N THR A 99 -21.29 -2.32 -8.81
CA THR A 99 -20.59 -1.27 -8.04
C THR A 99 -20.66 0.08 -8.77
N LYS A 100 -20.56 0.08 -10.10
CA LYS A 100 -20.72 1.26 -10.95
C LYS A 100 -22.02 2.04 -10.69
N GLN A 101 -23.11 1.36 -10.36
CA GLN A 101 -24.42 1.99 -10.17
C GLN A 101 -24.54 2.74 -8.84
N VAL A 102 -23.66 2.45 -7.88
CA VAL A 102 -23.78 2.90 -6.50
C VAL A 102 -22.52 3.59 -5.97
N ASP A 103 -21.45 3.62 -6.75
CA ASP A 103 -20.20 4.30 -6.41
C ASP A 103 -19.69 5.16 -7.57
N ASP A 104 -19.96 6.47 -7.52
CA ASP A 104 -19.57 7.44 -8.53
C ASP A 104 -18.07 7.41 -8.84
N PHE A 105 -17.22 7.23 -7.82
CA PHE A 105 -15.78 7.20 -8.01
C PHE A 105 -15.33 6.01 -8.85
N THR A 106 -15.75 4.80 -8.48
CA THR A 106 -15.47 3.59 -9.27
C THR A 106 -16.11 3.68 -10.66
N SER A 107 -17.30 4.28 -10.79
CA SER A 107 -17.96 4.51 -12.07
C SER A 107 -17.08 5.33 -13.02
N ARG A 108 -16.50 6.44 -12.53
CA ARG A 108 -15.60 7.30 -13.31
C ARG A 108 -14.30 6.59 -13.71
N LEU A 109 -13.75 5.72 -12.85
CA LEU A 109 -12.61 4.87 -13.19
C LEU A 109 -12.97 3.88 -14.32
N LEU A 110 -14.14 3.23 -14.23
CA LEU A 110 -14.65 2.32 -15.26
C LEU A 110 -14.94 3.02 -16.59
N GLU A 111 -15.39 4.28 -16.56
CA GLU A 111 -15.58 5.09 -17.77
C GLU A 111 -14.26 5.33 -18.51
N ILE A 112 -13.19 5.66 -17.78
CA ILE A 112 -11.85 5.82 -18.37
C ILE A 112 -11.35 4.49 -18.93
N HIS A 113 -11.48 3.40 -18.15
CA HIS A 113 -11.09 2.06 -18.60
C HIS A 113 -11.84 1.65 -19.86
N ARG A 114 -13.16 1.87 -19.94
CA ARG A 114 -13.96 1.57 -21.12
C ARG A 114 -13.50 2.37 -22.35
N LYS A 115 -13.17 3.66 -22.18
CA LYS A 115 -12.60 4.46 -23.26
C LYS A 115 -11.26 3.89 -23.75
N MET A 116 -10.43 3.36 -22.87
CA MET A 116 -9.16 2.72 -23.27
C MET A 116 -9.38 1.43 -24.05
N MET A 117 -10.41 0.64 -23.67
CA MET A 117 -10.84 -0.54 -24.43
C MET A 117 -11.39 -0.16 -25.81
N GLU A 118 -12.23 0.88 -25.91
CA GLU A 118 -12.84 1.35 -27.16
C GLU A 118 -11.81 1.82 -28.19
N ILE A 119 -10.72 2.46 -27.75
CA ILE A 119 -9.61 2.84 -28.64
C ILE A 119 -8.62 1.70 -28.88
N ASN A 120 -8.85 0.52 -28.28
CA ASN A 120 -7.98 -0.65 -28.32
C ASN A 120 -6.51 -0.29 -28.02
N LYS A 121 -6.30 0.45 -26.93
CA LYS A 121 -4.98 0.94 -26.57
C LYS A 121 -4.03 -0.23 -26.28
N GLU A 122 -2.95 -0.32 -27.05
CA GLU A 122 -1.86 -1.24 -26.75
C GLU A 122 -0.94 -0.66 -25.67
N GLU A 123 -0.89 -1.30 -24.50
CA GLU A 123 0.06 -0.98 -23.43
C GLU A 123 1.15 -2.05 -23.36
N ASN A 124 2.13 -1.91 -24.25
CA ASN A 124 3.22 -2.87 -24.37
C ASN A 124 4.13 -2.86 -23.15
N ILE A 125 4.40 -1.68 -22.58
CA ILE A 125 5.19 -1.54 -21.36
C ILE A 125 4.24 -1.31 -20.17
N ARG A 126 4.23 -2.25 -19.22
CA ARG A 126 3.36 -2.21 -18.03
C ARG A 126 4.19 -2.28 -16.77
N LEU A 127 3.99 -1.30 -15.87
CA LEU A 127 4.72 -1.12 -14.62
C LEU A 127 3.77 -1.20 -13.43
N GLY A 128 4.11 -2.06 -12.48
CA GLY A 128 3.40 -2.21 -11.21
C GLY A 128 4.32 -1.98 -10.03
N LEU A 129 3.97 -1.03 -9.16
CA LEU A 129 4.59 -0.84 -7.86
C LEU A 129 3.54 -1.10 -6.78
N HIS A 130 3.55 -2.31 -6.26
CA HIS A 130 2.48 -2.85 -5.42
C HIS A 130 2.89 -2.97 -3.96
N ARG A 131 1.90 -3.06 -3.07
CA ARG A 131 2.09 -3.55 -1.71
C ARG A 131 0.95 -4.49 -1.31
N SER A 132 1.29 -5.74 -1.06
CA SER A 132 0.34 -6.71 -0.51
C SER A 132 0.44 -6.69 1.01
N ASP A 133 -0.67 -6.43 1.69
CA ASP A 133 -0.72 -6.28 3.13
C ASP A 133 -1.32 -7.52 3.81
N TYR A 134 -0.77 -7.91 4.95
CA TYR A 134 -1.09 -9.17 5.64
C TYR A 134 -1.17 -9.00 7.16
N MET A 135 -1.98 -9.85 7.79
CA MET A 135 -1.98 -10.06 9.23
C MET A 135 -1.81 -11.56 9.54
N LEU A 136 -1.11 -11.87 10.63
CA LEU A 136 -1.01 -13.23 11.14
C LEU A 136 -2.17 -13.49 12.09
N ASP A 137 -3.12 -14.32 11.66
CA ASP A 137 -4.27 -14.70 12.48
C ASP A 137 -3.86 -15.61 13.64
N SER A 138 -4.27 -15.28 14.85
CA SER A 138 -3.82 -15.98 16.06
C SER A 138 -4.46 -17.35 16.25
N GLU A 139 -5.70 -17.55 15.81
CA GLU A 139 -6.38 -18.84 15.96
C GLU A 139 -5.89 -19.87 14.94
N THR A 140 -5.76 -19.44 13.68
CA THR A 140 -5.37 -20.33 12.58
C THR A 140 -3.86 -20.37 12.32
N ASN A 141 -3.09 -19.50 12.97
CA ASN A 141 -1.64 -19.30 12.73
C ASN A 141 -1.31 -19.12 11.24
N SER A 142 -2.23 -18.50 10.50
CA SER A 142 -2.14 -18.33 9.05
C SER A 142 -1.89 -16.87 8.70
N LEU A 143 -0.99 -16.63 7.75
CA LEU A 143 -0.76 -15.30 7.19
C LEU A 143 -1.86 -15.01 6.17
N LEU A 144 -2.75 -14.07 6.50
CA LEU A 144 -3.92 -13.74 5.71
C LEU A 144 -3.79 -12.33 5.13
N GLN A 145 -4.07 -12.19 3.83
CA GLN A 145 -4.00 -10.93 3.09
C GLN A 145 -5.17 -10.02 3.49
N ILE A 146 -4.84 -8.79 3.89
CA ILE A 146 -5.78 -7.71 4.19
C ILE A 146 -6.29 -7.07 2.91
N GLU A 147 -5.38 -6.69 2.03
CA GLU A 147 -5.63 -6.00 0.78
C GLU A 147 -4.38 -6.03 -0.13
N LEU A 148 -4.58 -5.68 -1.39
CA LEU A 148 -3.51 -5.48 -2.37
C LEU A 148 -3.56 -4.05 -2.90
N ASN A 149 -2.55 -3.26 -2.56
CA ASN A 149 -2.45 -1.86 -2.99
C ASN A 149 -1.77 -1.83 -4.37
N THR A 150 -2.51 -1.47 -5.40
CA THR A 150 -1.97 -1.34 -6.77
C THR A 150 -1.69 0.10 -7.19
N ILE A 151 -2.20 1.09 -6.45
CA ILE A 151 -2.00 2.52 -6.67
C ILE A 151 -1.36 3.17 -5.43
N SER A 152 -0.42 4.11 -5.64
CA SER A 152 0.15 4.96 -4.60
C SER A 152 0.57 4.22 -3.31
N ALA A 153 1.23 3.05 -3.49
CA ALA A 153 1.75 2.26 -2.39
C ALA A 153 2.79 3.07 -1.59
N SER A 154 2.34 3.69 -0.51
CA SER A 154 3.13 4.60 0.33
C SER A 154 4.14 3.88 1.22
N PHE A 155 5.09 4.66 1.75
CA PHE A 155 6.12 4.27 2.73
C PHE A 155 7.33 3.44 2.27
N PRO A 156 7.66 3.27 0.96
CA PRO A 156 8.90 2.58 0.60
C PRO A 156 10.15 3.36 1.07
N GLY A 157 10.08 4.69 1.16
CA GLY A 157 11.13 5.55 1.71
C GLY A 157 11.23 5.42 3.23
N LEU A 158 10.16 5.83 3.94
CA LEU A 158 10.19 5.89 5.40
C LEU A 158 10.28 4.50 6.05
N GLY A 159 9.67 3.45 5.47
CA GLY A 159 9.77 2.08 5.98
C GLY A 159 11.19 1.52 5.96
N SER A 160 11.99 1.93 4.96
CA SER A 160 13.41 1.57 4.89
C SER A 160 14.18 2.20 6.06
N LEU A 161 13.93 3.49 6.35
CA LEU A 161 14.56 4.19 7.47
C LEU A 161 14.19 3.61 8.84
N VAL A 162 12.95 3.15 9.03
CA VAL A 162 12.53 2.53 10.30
C VAL A 162 13.29 1.23 10.56
N SER A 163 13.62 0.48 9.51
CA SER A 163 14.46 -0.72 9.63
C SER A 163 15.86 -0.37 10.12
N GLU A 164 16.46 0.70 9.58
CA GLU A 164 17.78 1.20 9.99
C GLU A 164 17.78 1.82 11.39
N LEU A 165 16.70 2.52 11.77
CA LEU A 165 16.49 3.01 13.14
C LEU A 165 16.51 1.84 14.12
N HIS A 166 15.73 0.79 13.86
CA HIS A 166 15.67 -0.37 14.75
C HIS A 166 16.99 -1.13 14.82
N ARG A 167 17.72 -1.27 13.71
CA ARG A 167 19.08 -1.83 13.75
C ARG A 167 20.00 -1.00 14.65
N THR A 168 20.01 0.31 14.48
CA THR A 168 20.83 1.24 15.26
C THR A 168 20.52 1.15 16.75
N LEU A 169 19.23 1.17 17.12
CA LEU A 169 18.79 1.05 18.51
C LEU A 169 19.15 -0.32 19.10
N ILE A 170 19.03 -1.40 18.33
CA ILE A 170 19.39 -2.74 18.79
C ILE A 170 20.92 -2.90 18.92
N ASP A 171 21.72 -2.31 18.03
CA ASP A 171 23.18 -2.34 18.16
C ASP A 171 23.65 -1.64 19.44
N GLN A 172 22.98 -0.57 19.85
CA GLN A 172 23.31 0.18 21.06
C GLN A 172 22.71 -0.43 22.34
N TYR A 173 21.44 -0.83 22.32
CA TYR A 173 20.67 -1.22 23.51
C TYR A 173 20.26 -2.70 23.53
N GLY A 174 20.49 -3.46 22.46
CA GLY A 174 19.99 -4.82 22.29
C GLY A 174 20.44 -5.80 23.37
N HIS A 175 21.60 -5.56 23.99
CA HIS A 175 22.09 -6.34 25.14
C HIS A 175 21.16 -6.28 26.36
N LEU A 176 20.37 -5.21 26.53
CA LEU A 176 19.38 -5.08 27.60
C LEU A 176 18.11 -5.91 27.34
N PHE A 177 17.86 -6.27 26.09
CA PHE A 177 16.63 -6.92 25.63
C PHE A 177 16.87 -8.30 24.98
N CYS A 178 18.12 -8.77 24.93
CA CYS A 178 18.54 -9.96 24.20
C CYS A 178 18.17 -9.92 22.69
N LEU A 179 18.31 -8.75 22.07
CA LEU A 179 18.03 -8.54 20.64
C LEU A 179 19.33 -8.49 19.83
N ASP A 180 19.27 -9.03 18.60
CA ASP A 180 20.35 -8.98 17.61
C ASP A 180 19.85 -8.22 16.36
N SER A 181 20.54 -7.16 15.96
CA SER A 181 20.15 -6.30 14.84
C SER A 181 20.10 -7.07 13.51
N LYS A 182 20.82 -8.20 13.39
CA LYS A 182 20.78 -9.09 12.22
C LYS A 182 19.42 -9.76 12.03
N ARG A 183 18.57 -9.80 13.06
CA ARG A 183 17.21 -10.36 12.99
C ARG A 183 16.19 -9.38 12.43
N VAL A 184 16.53 -8.10 12.31
CA VAL A 184 15.78 -7.16 11.46
C VAL A 184 16.25 -7.40 10.01
N PRO A 185 15.38 -7.72 9.04
CA PRO A 185 15.80 -7.89 7.65
C PRO A 185 16.08 -6.55 6.98
N GLY A 186 16.96 -6.56 5.97
CA GLY A 186 17.29 -5.37 5.18
C GLY A 186 16.05 -4.87 4.42
N ASN A 187 15.98 -3.55 4.20
CA ASN A 187 14.84 -2.95 3.52
C ASN A 187 15.30 -1.91 2.50
N GLU A 188 15.19 -2.28 1.22
CA GLU A 188 15.62 -1.47 0.09
C GLU A 188 14.42 -0.99 -0.75
N ALA A 189 13.24 -0.86 -0.14
CA ALA A 189 12.00 -0.66 -0.89
C ALA A 189 12.02 0.58 -1.79
N SER A 190 12.52 1.71 -1.28
CA SER A 190 12.61 2.95 -2.06
C SER A 190 13.57 2.82 -3.25
N SER A 191 14.76 2.23 -3.04
CA SER A 191 15.74 2.05 -4.12
C SER A 191 15.29 1.03 -5.16
N GLN A 192 14.61 -0.05 -4.77
CA GLN A 192 14.05 -1.02 -5.71
C GLN A 192 12.90 -0.40 -6.54
N PHE A 193 12.05 0.43 -5.92
CA PHE A 193 11.03 1.19 -6.66
C PHE A 193 11.67 2.21 -7.62
N ALA A 194 12.74 2.91 -7.21
CA ALA A 194 13.49 3.79 -8.09
C ALA A 194 14.10 3.04 -9.29
N LYS A 195 14.68 1.86 -9.05
CA LYS A 195 15.20 0.97 -10.10
C LYS A 195 14.10 0.53 -11.08
N ALA A 196 12.92 0.18 -10.59
CA ALA A 196 11.78 -0.21 -11.44
C ALA A 196 11.31 0.94 -12.33
N LEU A 197 11.15 2.14 -11.76
CA LEU A 197 10.84 3.37 -12.51
C LEU A 197 11.88 3.67 -13.58
N ALA A 198 13.17 3.55 -13.23
CA ALA A 198 14.26 3.78 -14.17
C ALA A 198 14.30 2.73 -15.30
N ARG A 199 13.99 1.46 -15.00
CA ARG A 199 13.87 0.43 -16.04
C ARG A 199 12.68 0.70 -16.96
N ALA A 200 11.54 1.15 -16.44
CA ALA A 200 10.40 1.49 -17.29
C ALA A 200 10.73 2.68 -18.22
N TRP A 201 11.45 3.68 -17.72
CA TRP A 201 11.98 4.78 -18.53
C TRP A 201 12.93 4.26 -19.62
N ASN A 202 13.83 3.33 -19.30
CA ASN A 202 14.74 2.72 -20.29
C ASN A 202 13.97 1.94 -21.38
N GLU A 203 12.95 1.16 -21.00
CA GLU A 203 12.12 0.41 -21.95
C GLU A 203 11.31 1.35 -22.85
N PHE A 204 10.92 2.54 -22.36
CA PHE A 204 10.28 3.58 -23.18
C PHE A 204 11.23 4.16 -24.25
N ASN A 205 12.55 4.11 -24.00
CA ASN A 205 13.61 4.34 -24.98
C ASN A 205 13.59 5.72 -25.65
N VAL A 206 13.42 6.78 -24.84
CA VAL A 206 13.56 8.18 -25.27
C VAL A 206 14.44 8.92 -24.27
N ASP A 207 15.70 9.19 -24.65
CA ASP A 207 16.74 9.73 -23.75
C ASP A 207 16.38 11.09 -23.12
N SER A 208 15.60 11.92 -23.80
CA SER A 208 15.17 13.22 -23.29
C SER A 208 13.89 13.17 -22.43
N ALA A 209 13.28 11.99 -22.28
CA ALA A 209 12.02 11.86 -21.58
C ALA A 209 12.18 11.93 -20.06
N VAL A 210 11.08 12.24 -19.36
CA VAL A 210 11.06 12.46 -17.92
C VAL A 210 10.09 11.51 -17.23
N ILE A 211 10.35 11.26 -15.94
CA ILE A 211 9.38 10.62 -15.05
C ILE A 211 8.58 11.73 -14.36
N MET A 212 7.27 11.67 -14.47
CA MET A 212 6.35 12.60 -13.82
C MET A 212 5.62 11.90 -12.67
N MET A 213 5.76 12.41 -11.45
CA MET A 213 5.00 11.99 -10.28
C MET A 213 3.77 12.88 -10.09
N ILE A 214 2.60 12.27 -10.03
CA ILE A 214 1.33 12.95 -9.72
C ILE A 214 1.12 12.91 -8.21
N VAL A 215 1.03 14.08 -7.57
CA VAL A 215 0.96 14.25 -6.11
C VAL A 215 -0.30 15.01 -5.68
N GLN A 216 -0.69 14.86 -4.41
CA GLN A 216 -1.77 15.66 -3.84
C GLN A 216 -1.30 17.12 -3.62
N PRO A 217 -2.21 18.11 -3.66
CA PRO A 217 -1.86 19.50 -3.36
C PRO A 217 -1.31 19.73 -1.95
N GLU A 218 -1.85 19.00 -0.98
CA GLU A 218 -1.36 18.97 0.40
C GLU A 218 -0.84 17.58 0.73
N GLU A 219 0.47 17.43 0.89
CA GLU A 219 1.12 16.13 1.04
C GLU A 219 2.11 16.15 2.22
N ARG A 220 1.61 15.83 3.41
CA ARG A 220 2.44 15.78 4.63
C ARG A 220 3.44 14.63 4.60
N ASN A 221 3.21 13.61 3.78
CA ASN A 221 4.13 12.50 3.57
C ASN A 221 5.06 12.73 2.36
N MET A 222 5.26 13.98 1.93
CA MET A 222 6.12 14.29 0.77
C MET A 222 7.56 13.79 0.93
N TYR A 223 8.05 13.66 2.15
CA TYR A 223 9.41 13.19 2.41
C TYR A 223 9.61 11.72 2.00
N ASP A 224 8.59 10.88 2.10
CA ASP A 224 8.60 9.52 1.53
C ASP A 224 8.81 9.53 0.01
N GLN A 225 8.20 10.51 -0.67
CA GLN A 225 8.35 10.72 -2.12
C GLN A 225 9.73 11.31 -2.46
N TYR A 226 10.25 12.23 -1.64
CA TYR A 226 11.59 12.78 -1.79
C TYR A 226 12.68 11.71 -1.64
N TRP A 227 12.50 10.71 -0.78
CA TRP A 227 13.42 9.57 -0.68
C TRP A 227 13.51 8.79 -2.00
N LEU A 228 12.37 8.52 -2.63
CA LEU A 228 12.34 7.89 -3.95
C LEU A 228 13.03 8.75 -5.01
N ALA A 229 12.72 10.06 -5.04
CA ALA A 229 13.33 11.01 -5.97
C ALA A 229 14.85 11.14 -5.77
N LYS A 230 15.31 11.07 -4.51
CA LYS A 230 16.73 11.04 -4.15
C LYS A 230 17.42 9.81 -4.76
N HIS A 231 16.87 8.61 -4.56
CA HIS A 231 17.44 7.39 -5.13
C HIS A 231 17.46 7.40 -6.66
N LEU A 232 16.41 7.93 -7.29
CA LEU A 232 16.39 8.14 -8.74
C LEU A 232 17.51 9.07 -9.18
N LYS A 233 17.67 10.22 -8.54
CA LYS A 233 18.68 11.22 -8.90
C LYS A 233 20.12 10.73 -8.68
N GLU A 234 20.36 10.01 -7.58
CA GLU A 234 21.70 9.52 -7.24
C GLU A 234 22.11 8.32 -8.13
N SER A 235 21.17 7.42 -8.43
CA SER A 235 21.45 6.22 -9.21
C SER A 235 21.32 6.43 -10.73
N TYR A 236 20.50 7.40 -11.14
CA TYR A 236 20.15 7.70 -12.54
C TYR A 236 20.19 9.22 -12.80
N PRO A 237 21.36 9.88 -12.68
CA PRO A 237 21.49 11.34 -12.66
C PRO A 237 21.07 12.04 -13.96
N PHE A 238 20.94 11.30 -15.06
CA PHE A 238 20.45 11.79 -16.35
C PHE A 238 18.92 11.87 -16.43
N MET A 239 18.20 11.29 -15.45
CA MET A 239 16.75 11.24 -15.43
C MET A 239 16.17 12.48 -14.76
N LEU A 240 15.27 13.17 -15.47
CA LEU A 240 14.51 14.28 -14.91
C LEU A 240 13.25 13.77 -14.23
N PHE A 241 13.03 14.22 -13.00
CA PHE A 241 11.89 13.86 -12.17
C PHE A 241 11.07 15.12 -11.85
N LEU A 242 9.78 15.12 -12.18
CA LEU A 242 8.87 16.24 -11.98
C LEU A 242 7.72 15.85 -11.06
N SER A 243 7.46 16.63 -10.01
CA SER A 243 6.26 16.50 -9.17
C SER A 243 5.17 17.46 -9.65
N SER A 244 3.92 17.01 -9.72
CA SER A 244 2.79 17.85 -10.12
C SER A 244 1.50 17.53 -9.40
N THR A 245 0.74 18.57 -9.08
CA THR A 245 -0.66 18.46 -8.70
C THR A 245 -1.55 18.32 -9.93
N CYS A 246 -2.70 17.68 -9.78
CA CYS A 246 -3.83 17.81 -10.70
C CYS A 246 -4.71 19.01 -10.28
N PRO A 247 -5.34 19.75 -11.21
CA PRO A 247 -5.32 19.55 -12.65
C PRO A 247 -4.00 20.08 -13.24
N LEU A 248 -3.40 19.31 -14.15
CA LEU A 248 -2.16 19.66 -14.86
C LEU A 248 -2.37 21.02 -15.54
N THR A 249 -1.90 22.10 -14.92
CA THR A 249 -2.07 23.47 -15.41
C THR A 249 -1.01 23.74 -16.49
N ILE A 250 -0.96 22.92 -17.54
CA ILE A 250 0.11 22.99 -18.55
C ILE A 250 -0.44 22.70 -19.94
N HIS A 251 -0.14 23.61 -20.86
CA HIS A 251 -0.36 23.51 -22.29
C HIS A 251 0.21 22.20 -22.84
N TYR A 252 -0.67 21.22 -23.07
CA TYR A 252 -0.31 20.01 -23.80
C TYR A 252 -0.39 20.31 -25.30
N THR A 253 0.59 19.82 -26.05
CA THR A 253 0.54 19.78 -27.50
C THR A 253 0.75 18.34 -27.93
N TRP A 254 -0.16 17.85 -28.77
CA TRP A 254 0.07 16.61 -29.50
C TRP A 254 1.10 16.92 -30.57
N HIS A 255 2.21 16.18 -30.60
CA HIS A 255 3.09 16.24 -31.75
C HIS A 255 2.42 15.48 -32.90
N ASN A 256 2.26 16.12 -34.05
CA ASN A 256 1.56 15.58 -35.24
C ASN A 256 2.25 14.39 -35.91
N ASP A 257 3.34 13.85 -35.35
CA ASP A 257 4.11 12.77 -35.96
C ASP A 257 3.82 11.44 -35.25
N TYR A 258 2.70 10.80 -35.58
CA TYR A 258 2.38 9.37 -35.40
C TYR A 258 2.71 8.67 -34.05
N GLN A 259 3.14 9.40 -33.02
CA GLN A 259 3.41 8.93 -31.67
C GLN A 259 2.85 9.95 -30.69
N GLU A 260 1.77 9.52 -30.03
CA GLU A 260 0.96 10.18 -29.01
C GLU A 260 1.72 10.48 -27.70
N ASN A 261 2.89 11.14 -27.82
CA ASN A 261 3.77 11.44 -26.72
C ASN A 261 3.22 12.60 -25.88
N PHE A 262 3.01 12.35 -24.58
CA PHE A 262 2.61 13.39 -23.63
C PHE A 262 3.81 14.30 -23.35
N VAL A 263 3.67 15.59 -23.65
CA VAL A 263 4.70 16.60 -23.46
C VAL A 263 4.29 17.58 -22.36
N ARG A 264 5.18 17.81 -21.41
CA ARG A 264 5.04 18.81 -20.34
C ARG A 264 6.25 19.75 -20.35
N ASP A 265 6.01 21.05 -20.42
CA ASP A 265 7.06 22.08 -20.44
C ASP A 265 8.15 21.82 -21.51
N GLY A 266 7.74 21.33 -22.68
CA GLY A 266 8.63 20.95 -23.78
C GLY A 266 9.38 19.63 -23.61
N LYS A 267 9.06 18.84 -22.57
CA LYS A 267 9.69 17.53 -22.32
C LYS A 267 8.69 16.39 -22.45
N THR A 268 9.05 15.36 -23.21
CA THR A 268 8.28 14.11 -23.27
C THR A 268 8.25 13.43 -21.91
N VAL A 269 7.11 12.94 -21.48
CA VAL A 269 6.96 12.12 -20.28
C VAL A 269 6.94 10.66 -20.70
N SER A 270 7.86 9.86 -20.17
CA SER A 270 7.91 8.41 -20.41
C SER A 270 7.19 7.61 -19.36
N VAL A 271 7.15 8.07 -18.11
CA VAL A 271 6.50 7.38 -17.00
C VAL A 271 5.67 8.36 -16.17
N VAL A 272 4.43 7.98 -15.87
CA VAL A 272 3.52 8.67 -14.96
C VAL A 272 3.37 7.84 -13.68
N TYR A 273 3.95 8.30 -12.57
CA TYR A 273 3.90 7.63 -11.28
C TYR A 273 2.86 8.28 -10.37
N PHE A 274 1.80 7.56 -10.02
CA PHE A 274 0.73 8.09 -9.19
C PHE A 274 1.06 7.97 -7.69
N ARG A 275 1.13 9.14 -7.04
CA ARG A 275 1.07 9.33 -5.58
C ARG A 275 -0.23 10.03 -5.14
N ALA A 276 -1.21 10.10 -6.03
CA ALA A 276 -2.55 10.65 -5.86
C ALA A 276 -3.51 9.96 -6.85
N GLY A 277 -4.78 10.36 -6.88
CA GLY A 277 -5.80 9.86 -7.80
C GLY A 277 -6.46 8.57 -7.35
N TYR A 278 -6.31 8.20 -6.07
CA TYR A 278 -6.90 6.99 -5.46
C TYR A 278 -8.07 7.31 -4.52
N THR A 279 -8.39 8.58 -4.33
CA THR A 279 -9.52 9.06 -3.53
C THR A 279 -10.38 10.05 -4.30
N PRO A 280 -11.71 10.09 -4.09
CA PRO A 280 -12.57 11.12 -4.70
C PRO A 280 -12.12 12.55 -4.40
N ASN A 281 -11.45 12.77 -3.27
CA ASN A 281 -10.96 14.10 -2.86
C ASN A 281 -9.89 14.66 -3.81
N ASP A 282 -9.23 13.81 -4.59
CA ASP A 282 -8.27 14.23 -5.61
C ASP A 282 -8.95 14.70 -6.91
N TYR A 283 -10.29 14.62 -6.98
CA TYR A 283 -11.11 14.97 -8.13
C TYR A 283 -12.20 15.99 -7.76
N PRO A 284 -11.84 17.19 -7.28
CA PRO A 284 -12.82 18.21 -6.91
C PRO A 284 -13.63 18.75 -8.10
N SER A 285 -13.17 18.55 -9.34
CA SER A 285 -13.83 19.00 -10.56
C SER A 285 -13.64 18.04 -11.74
N GLU A 286 -14.25 18.36 -12.88
CA GLU A 286 -14.03 17.62 -14.13
C GLU A 286 -12.61 17.80 -14.70
N ALA A 287 -11.87 18.83 -14.27
CA ALA A 287 -10.52 19.08 -14.75
C ALA A 287 -9.56 17.94 -14.38
N GLU A 288 -9.68 17.38 -13.17
CA GLU A 288 -8.84 16.28 -12.71
C GLU A 288 -9.20 14.97 -13.41
N TRP A 289 -10.49 14.74 -13.68
CA TRP A 289 -10.94 13.59 -14.48
C TRP A 289 -10.46 13.68 -15.92
N ALA A 290 -10.54 14.86 -16.54
CA ALA A 290 -10.01 15.10 -17.87
C ALA A 290 -8.49 14.89 -17.92
N ALA A 291 -7.76 15.38 -16.90
CA ALA A 291 -6.33 15.15 -16.77
C ALA A 291 -5.99 13.66 -16.63
N ARG A 292 -6.73 12.92 -15.79
CA ARG A 292 -6.54 11.47 -15.64
C ARG A 292 -6.76 10.74 -16.96
N LEU A 293 -7.84 11.06 -17.68
CA LEU A 293 -8.12 10.47 -18.99
C LEU A 293 -7.01 10.78 -20.00
N LEU A 294 -6.53 12.02 -20.05
CA LEU A 294 -5.44 12.44 -20.95
C LEU A 294 -4.16 11.64 -20.67
N LEU A 295 -3.79 11.46 -19.40
CA LEU A 295 -2.64 10.66 -19.01
C LEU A 295 -2.80 9.21 -19.46
N GLU A 296 -3.97 8.61 -19.22
CA GLU A 296 -4.27 7.24 -19.64
C GLU A 296 -4.23 7.09 -21.16
N GLN A 297 -4.67 8.09 -21.94
CA GLN A 297 -4.60 8.07 -23.41
C GLN A 297 -3.17 8.18 -23.95
N SER A 298 -2.26 8.86 -23.24
CA SER A 298 -0.88 9.06 -23.72
C SER A 298 -0.02 7.80 -23.81
N SER A 299 1.04 7.85 -24.63
CA SER A 299 2.02 6.76 -24.76
C SER A 299 2.82 6.47 -23.48
N ALA A 300 2.83 7.38 -22.49
CA ALA A 300 3.59 7.20 -21.26
C ALA A 300 3.21 5.91 -20.53
N VAL A 301 4.16 5.28 -19.86
CA VAL A 301 3.94 4.13 -18.97
C VAL A 301 3.27 4.64 -17.70
N LYS A 302 2.07 4.16 -17.38
CA LYS A 302 1.41 4.52 -16.11
C LYS A 302 1.80 3.55 -15.02
N CYS A 303 2.01 4.07 -13.82
CA CYS A 303 2.27 3.30 -12.61
C CYS A 303 1.32 3.77 -11.50
N PRO A 304 0.12 3.15 -11.38
CA PRO A 304 -0.45 2.14 -12.26
C PRO A 304 -1.26 2.72 -13.43
N SER A 305 -1.49 1.92 -14.47
CA SER A 305 -2.56 2.17 -15.46
C SER A 305 -3.95 2.08 -14.83
N ILE A 306 -4.98 2.52 -15.56
CA ILE A 306 -6.36 2.44 -15.07
C ILE A 306 -6.82 0.99 -14.79
N SER A 307 -6.37 0.02 -15.59
CA SER A 307 -6.71 -1.40 -15.37
C SER A 307 -6.06 -1.92 -14.08
N TYR A 308 -4.78 -1.66 -13.88
CA TYR A 308 -4.08 -1.98 -12.62
C TYR A 308 -4.73 -1.32 -11.40
N HIS A 309 -5.21 -0.08 -11.53
CA HIS A 309 -5.94 0.61 -10.47
C HIS A 309 -7.24 -0.13 -10.12
N LEU A 310 -8.03 -0.55 -11.12
CA LEU A 310 -9.26 -1.33 -10.90
C LEU A 310 -9.00 -2.70 -10.27
N VAL A 311 -7.89 -3.37 -10.61
CA VAL A 311 -7.49 -4.65 -9.99
C VAL A 311 -7.32 -4.53 -8.48
N GLY A 312 -6.86 -3.38 -7.99
CA GLY A 312 -6.67 -3.13 -6.55
C GLY A 312 -7.97 -2.94 -5.76
N THR A 313 -9.12 -2.84 -6.43
CA THR A 313 -10.40 -2.66 -5.74
C THR A 313 -10.72 -3.88 -4.87
N LYS A 314 -11.38 -3.62 -3.73
CA LYS A 314 -11.78 -4.66 -2.79
C LYS A 314 -12.75 -5.66 -3.44
N LYS A 315 -13.58 -5.19 -4.36
CA LYS A 315 -14.48 -6.04 -5.15
C LYS A 315 -13.71 -7.04 -6.02
N ILE A 316 -12.65 -6.64 -6.72
CA ILE A 316 -11.83 -7.58 -7.50
C ILE A 316 -11.09 -8.57 -6.58
N GLN A 317 -10.56 -8.12 -5.44
CA GLN A 317 -9.98 -9.03 -4.44
C GLN A 317 -10.99 -10.13 -4.02
N GLN A 318 -12.24 -9.75 -3.77
CA GLN A 318 -13.31 -10.68 -3.42
C GLN A 318 -13.71 -11.61 -4.58
N GLU A 319 -13.79 -11.11 -5.81
CA GLU A 319 -14.09 -11.94 -6.99
C GLU A 319 -12.98 -12.97 -7.25
N LEU A 320 -11.71 -12.60 -7.08
CA LEU A 320 -10.57 -13.51 -7.19
C LEU A 320 -10.60 -14.63 -6.14
N ALA A 321 -11.23 -14.41 -4.98
CA ALA A 321 -11.39 -15.42 -3.95
C ALA A 321 -12.45 -16.49 -4.29
N ARG A 322 -13.27 -16.27 -5.33
CA ARG A 322 -14.30 -17.24 -5.72
C ARG A 322 -13.67 -18.52 -6.30
N PRO A 323 -14.31 -19.69 -6.10
CA PRO A 323 -13.85 -20.93 -6.70
C PRO A 323 -13.65 -20.80 -8.21
N LYS A 324 -12.55 -21.34 -8.73
CA LYS A 324 -12.19 -21.40 -10.15
C LYS A 324 -11.82 -20.07 -10.82
N VAL A 325 -11.87 -18.92 -10.13
CA VAL A 325 -11.53 -17.63 -10.74
C VAL A 325 -10.02 -17.45 -10.88
N LEU A 326 -9.23 -17.81 -9.87
CA LEU A 326 -7.75 -17.76 -9.97
C LEU A 326 -7.20 -18.57 -11.14
N GLU A 327 -7.79 -19.74 -11.44
CA GLU A 327 -7.39 -20.61 -12.56
C GLU A 327 -7.58 -19.97 -13.93
N ARG A 328 -8.39 -18.90 -14.05
CA ARG A 328 -8.49 -18.15 -15.30
C ARG A 328 -7.21 -17.36 -15.59
N PHE A 329 -6.49 -16.96 -14.54
CA PHE A 329 -5.36 -16.05 -14.62
C PHE A 329 -4.03 -16.76 -14.36
N LEU A 330 -4.01 -17.79 -13.52
CA LEU A 330 -2.81 -18.54 -13.18
C LEU A 330 -2.94 -20.00 -13.61
N GLU A 331 -1.87 -20.54 -14.18
CA GLU A 331 -1.79 -21.95 -14.60
C GLU A 331 -1.07 -22.82 -13.57
N ASN A 332 -0.10 -22.23 -12.83
CA ASN A 332 0.70 -22.94 -11.86
C ASN A 332 -0.12 -23.28 -10.61
N LYS A 333 -0.46 -24.56 -10.46
CA LYS A 333 -1.27 -25.06 -9.33
C LYS A 333 -0.64 -24.79 -7.96
N GLU A 334 0.69 -24.76 -7.87
CA GLU A 334 1.39 -24.46 -6.63
C GLU A 334 1.18 -22.98 -6.25
N GLU A 335 1.35 -22.07 -7.21
CA GLU A 335 1.11 -20.63 -7.02
C GLU A 335 -0.34 -20.34 -6.62
N ILE A 336 -1.30 -20.97 -7.30
CA ILE A 336 -2.72 -20.86 -6.96
C ILE A 336 -2.98 -21.34 -5.53
N THR A 337 -2.34 -22.44 -5.12
CA THR A 337 -2.44 -22.95 -3.74
C THR A 337 -1.85 -21.97 -2.74
N LYS A 338 -0.71 -21.37 -3.04
CA LYS A 338 -0.07 -20.34 -2.19
C LYS A 338 -0.96 -19.12 -2.03
N ILE A 339 -1.53 -18.59 -3.11
CA ILE A 339 -2.46 -17.44 -3.05
C ILE A 339 -3.70 -17.79 -2.24
N ARG A 340 -4.34 -18.93 -2.51
CA ARG A 340 -5.53 -19.36 -1.76
C ARG A 340 -5.28 -19.47 -0.26
N LYS A 341 -4.10 -19.98 0.12
CA LYS A 341 -3.73 -20.13 1.53
C LYS A 341 -3.67 -18.79 2.27
N CYS A 342 -3.42 -17.68 1.57
CA CYS A 342 -3.41 -16.35 2.18
C CYS A 342 -4.74 -15.60 2.07
N PHE A 343 -5.76 -16.12 1.38
CA PHE A 343 -7.07 -15.47 1.36
C PHE A 343 -7.81 -15.71 2.68
N ALA A 344 -8.21 -14.63 3.33
CA ALA A 344 -9.25 -14.69 4.35
C ALA A 344 -10.61 -14.97 3.69
N GLY A 345 -11.64 -15.24 4.51
CA GLY A 345 -13.00 -15.27 4.01
C GLY A 345 -13.39 -13.94 3.34
N LEU A 346 -13.80 -13.99 2.08
CA LEU A 346 -14.17 -12.83 1.26
C LEU A 346 -15.49 -13.14 0.55
N TRP A 347 -16.49 -12.30 0.78
CA TRP A 347 -17.85 -12.53 0.29
C TRP A 347 -18.45 -11.28 -0.32
N SER A 348 -19.19 -11.50 -1.40
CA SER A 348 -20.10 -10.50 -1.95
C SER A 348 -21.38 -10.50 -1.12
N LEU A 349 -22.08 -9.37 -1.08
CA LEU A 349 -23.28 -9.19 -0.26
C LEU A 349 -24.57 -9.78 -0.88
N ASP A 350 -24.46 -10.45 -2.02
CA ASP A 350 -25.52 -11.29 -2.60
C ASP A 350 -25.60 -12.69 -1.96
N ASP A 351 -24.64 -13.05 -1.11
CA ASP A 351 -24.73 -14.25 -0.25
C ASP A 351 -25.58 -13.95 1.00
N GLU A 352 -26.89 -14.22 0.91
CA GLU A 352 -27.86 -13.94 1.98
C GLU A 352 -27.52 -14.64 3.31
N GLU A 353 -26.95 -15.84 3.27
CA GLU A 353 -26.59 -16.60 4.48
C GLU A 353 -25.42 -15.95 5.20
N ILE A 354 -24.41 -15.50 4.44
CA ILE A 354 -23.28 -14.76 5.00
C ILE A 354 -23.73 -13.40 5.54
N VAL A 355 -24.59 -12.66 4.84
CA VAL A 355 -25.15 -11.39 5.34
C VAL A 355 -25.90 -11.59 6.66
N LYS A 356 -26.73 -12.63 6.75
CA LYS A 356 -27.44 -12.99 7.98
C LYS A 356 -26.48 -13.34 9.12
N SER A 357 -25.42 -14.10 8.83
CA SER A 357 -24.35 -14.40 9.79
C SER A 357 -23.66 -13.13 10.29
N ALA A 358 -23.35 -12.20 9.39
CA ALA A 358 -22.71 -10.93 9.71
C ALA A 358 -23.59 -10.01 10.55
N ILE A 359 -24.91 -9.99 10.30
CA ILE A 359 -25.87 -9.28 11.16
C ILE A 359 -25.89 -9.90 12.56
N GLN A 360 -25.84 -11.22 12.68
CA GLN A 360 -25.87 -11.90 13.98
C GLN A 360 -24.57 -11.72 14.77
N LYS A 361 -23.41 -11.85 14.11
CA LYS A 361 -22.06 -11.83 14.72
C LYS A 361 -21.17 -10.79 14.06
N PRO A 362 -21.51 -9.50 14.13
CA PRO A 362 -20.84 -8.47 13.34
C PRO A 362 -19.38 -8.24 13.75
N GLU A 363 -18.99 -8.62 14.97
CA GLU A 363 -17.63 -8.56 15.46
C GLU A 363 -16.64 -9.44 14.68
N LEU A 364 -17.13 -10.47 13.98
CA LEU A 364 -16.32 -11.40 13.18
C LEU A 364 -16.07 -10.94 11.74
N PHE A 365 -16.63 -9.79 11.36
CA PHE A 365 -16.58 -9.30 9.99
C PHE A 365 -16.09 -7.85 9.91
N VAL A 366 -15.58 -7.50 8.74
CA VAL A 366 -15.26 -6.15 8.32
C VAL A 366 -16.02 -5.88 7.03
N LEU A 367 -16.76 -4.78 6.98
CA LEU A 367 -17.42 -4.33 5.77
C LEU A 367 -16.56 -3.25 5.11
N LYS A 368 -16.17 -3.48 3.84
CA LYS A 368 -15.22 -2.60 3.14
C LYS A 368 -15.87 -1.96 1.90
N PRO A 369 -15.91 -0.62 1.79
CA PRO A 369 -16.28 0.04 0.54
C PRO A 369 -15.14 0.01 -0.47
N GLN A 370 -15.40 0.43 -1.71
CA GLN A 370 -14.38 0.56 -2.76
C GLN A 370 -13.55 1.85 -2.59
N ARG A 371 -12.76 1.93 -1.51
CA ARG A 371 -11.89 3.07 -1.20
C ARG A 371 -10.50 2.59 -0.81
N GLU A 372 -9.51 3.46 -1.06
CA GLU A 372 -8.11 3.28 -0.65
C GLU A 372 -7.70 4.35 0.37
N GLY A 373 -6.57 4.14 1.06
CA GLY A 373 -5.96 5.14 1.94
C GLY A 373 -6.37 5.09 3.43
N GLY A 374 -7.15 4.08 3.84
CA GLY A 374 -7.59 3.87 5.23
C GLY A 374 -8.72 4.80 5.69
N GLY A 375 -9.37 4.47 6.80
CA GLY A 375 -10.45 5.28 7.40
C GLY A 375 -11.86 5.00 6.87
N ASN A 376 -12.04 4.00 6.01
CA ASN A 376 -13.30 3.77 5.28
C ASN A 376 -14.03 2.48 5.71
N ASN A 377 -13.38 1.62 6.49
CA ASN A 377 -13.94 0.32 6.82
C ASN A 377 -14.95 0.43 7.96
N ILE A 378 -15.92 -0.49 7.99
CA ILE A 378 -16.97 -0.54 9.01
C ILE A 378 -16.79 -1.82 9.83
N TYR A 379 -16.90 -1.71 11.16
CA TYR A 379 -16.60 -2.78 12.11
C TYR A 379 -17.69 -2.91 13.17
N GLY A 380 -17.77 -4.09 13.80
CA GLY A 380 -18.59 -4.29 14.98
C GLY A 380 -20.05 -3.90 14.77
N ILE A 381 -20.67 -3.23 15.73
CA ILE A 381 -22.11 -2.93 15.68
C ILE A 381 -22.51 -2.15 14.40
N ASP A 382 -21.63 -1.30 13.89
CA ASP A 382 -21.88 -0.50 12.68
C ASP A 382 -22.01 -1.37 11.42
N VAL A 383 -21.38 -2.56 11.38
CA VAL A 383 -21.59 -3.55 10.31
C VAL A 383 -23.03 -4.03 10.33
N ARG A 384 -23.55 -4.41 11.51
CA ARG A 384 -24.95 -4.85 11.65
C ARG A 384 -25.91 -3.75 11.23
N GLU A 385 -25.73 -2.54 11.74
CA GLU A 385 -26.60 -1.41 11.43
C GLU A 385 -26.59 -1.05 9.94
N THR A 386 -25.40 -1.05 9.33
CA THR A 386 -25.24 -0.78 7.90
C THR A 386 -25.90 -1.85 7.05
N LEU A 387 -25.70 -3.14 7.36
CA LEU A 387 -26.33 -4.23 6.60
C LEU A 387 -27.86 -4.21 6.71
N ILE A 388 -28.42 -3.96 7.91
CA ILE A 388 -29.87 -3.83 8.09
C ILE A 388 -30.43 -2.64 7.29
N ARG A 389 -29.70 -1.51 7.26
CA ARG A 389 -30.09 -0.34 6.47
C ARG A 389 -30.10 -0.68 4.98
N LEU A 390 -29.01 -1.26 4.46
CA LEU A 390 -28.88 -1.61 3.04
C LEU A 390 -29.94 -2.63 2.59
N GLN A 391 -30.30 -3.60 3.44
CA GLN A 391 -31.39 -4.55 3.17
C GLN A 391 -32.76 -3.86 3.04
N LYS A 392 -32.99 -2.77 3.78
CA LYS A 392 -34.25 -1.99 3.69
C LYS A 392 -34.28 -1.08 2.47
N GLU A 393 -33.14 -0.50 2.10
CA GLU A 393 -33.00 0.35 0.91
C GLU A 393 -33.22 -0.45 -0.38
N GLY A 394 -32.81 -1.73 -0.39
CA GLY A 394 -32.98 -2.63 -1.53
C GLY A 394 -32.12 -2.26 -2.74
N GLY A 395 -32.36 -2.93 -3.87
CA GLY A 395 -31.62 -2.71 -5.11
C GLY A 395 -30.14 -3.09 -5.01
N ASP A 396 -29.29 -2.35 -5.72
CA ASP A 396 -27.85 -2.63 -5.82
C ASP A 396 -27.00 -1.92 -4.73
N ALA A 397 -27.62 -1.32 -3.70
CA ALA A 397 -26.90 -0.59 -2.64
C ALA A 397 -25.84 -1.46 -1.93
N LEU A 398 -26.07 -2.76 -1.84
CA LEU A 398 -25.14 -3.75 -1.30
C LEU A 398 -23.86 -3.88 -2.16
N ALA A 399 -23.90 -3.57 -3.45
CA ALA A 399 -22.77 -3.73 -4.36
C ALA A 399 -21.63 -2.71 -4.16
N ALA A 400 -21.84 -1.69 -3.33
CA ALA A 400 -20.79 -0.75 -2.93
C ALA A 400 -19.76 -1.38 -1.99
N TYR A 401 -20.11 -2.50 -1.34
CA TYR A 401 -19.32 -3.10 -0.28
C TYR A 401 -18.97 -4.57 -0.57
N ILE A 402 -17.90 -5.03 0.07
CA ILE A 402 -17.63 -6.46 0.27
C ILE A 402 -17.64 -6.76 1.77
N LEU A 403 -17.90 -8.01 2.11
CA LEU A 403 -17.71 -8.52 3.46
C LEU A 403 -16.42 -9.33 3.53
N MET A 404 -15.62 -9.08 4.56
CA MET A 404 -14.38 -9.81 4.81
C MET A 404 -14.37 -10.38 6.23
N GLN A 405 -13.78 -11.56 6.40
CA GLN A 405 -13.45 -12.13 7.69
C GLN A 405 -12.56 -11.16 8.47
N ARG A 406 -12.93 -10.84 9.71
CA ARG A 406 -12.04 -10.11 10.61
C ARG A 406 -10.91 -11.03 11.05
N ILE A 407 -9.68 -10.57 10.90
CA ILE A 407 -8.48 -11.27 11.35
C ILE A 407 -8.14 -10.78 12.75
N PHE A 408 -7.73 -11.71 13.63
CA PHE A 408 -7.42 -11.40 15.02
C PHE A 408 -5.95 -11.74 15.33
N PRO A 409 -5.01 -10.80 15.09
CA PRO A 409 -3.61 -11.02 15.44
C PRO A 409 -3.39 -11.07 16.94
N LYS A 410 -2.30 -11.73 17.36
CA LYS A 410 -1.89 -11.73 18.76
C LYS A 410 -1.44 -10.32 19.17
N ALA A 411 -2.15 -9.72 20.11
CA ALA A 411 -1.75 -8.44 20.67
C ALA A 411 -0.45 -8.58 21.47
N SER A 412 0.46 -7.63 21.29
CA SER A 412 1.75 -7.56 22.00
C SER A 412 1.96 -6.17 22.57
N LEU A 413 2.63 -6.09 23.73
CA LEU A 413 2.96 -4.83 24.36
C LEU A 413 4.09 -4.13 23.58
N SER A 414 3.85 -2.91 23.13
CA SER A 414 4.78 -2.13 22.31
C SER A 414 4.85 -0.68 22.79
N ASN A 415 6.01 -0.06 22.57
CA ASN A 415 6.27 1.35 22.89
C ASN A 415 6.11 2.20 21.63
N LEU A 416 5.06 3.00 21.57
CA LEU A 416 4.74 3.84 20.41
C LEU A 416 5.21 5.27 20.63
N VAL A 417 6.01 5.82 19.72
CA VAL A 417 6.55 7.18 19.81
C VAL A 417 5.82 8.10 18.84
N ARG A 418 5.22 9.17 19.37
CA ARG A 418 4.51 10.20 18.60
C ARG A 418 4.74 11.57 19.23
N GLY A 419 5.19 12.54 18.43
CA GLY A 419 5.44 13.91 18.91
C GLY A 419 6.46 13.97 20.05
N GLY A 420 7.45 13.09 20.04
CA GLY A 420 8.46 12.96 21.10
C GLY A 420 7.98 12.26 22.37
N VAL A 421 6.71 11.83 22.42
CA VAL A 421 6.13 11.14 23.58
C VAL A 421 6.02 9.66 23.31
N CYS A 422 6.45 8.84 24.27
CA CYS A 422 6.35 7.40 24.22
C CYS A 422 5.13 6.91 24.99
N HIS A 423 4.34 6.04 24.37
CA HIS A 423 3.14 5.44 24.93
C HIS A 423 3.24 3.92 24.83
N GLU A 424 3.19 3.24 25.97
CA GLU A 424 3.08 1.79 26.00
C GLU A 424 1.63 1.38 25.75
N ALA A 425 1.39 0.44 24.84
CA ALA A 425 0.06 -0.06 24.54
C ALA A 425 0.10 -1.53 24.07
N LEU A 426 -1.03 -2.22 24.21
CA LEU A 426 -1.27 -3.46 23.47
C LEU A 426 -1.50 -3.12 22.00
N THR A 427 -0.78 -3.79 21.13
CA THR A 427 -0.74 -3.48 19.70
C THR A 427 -0.85 -4.72 18.84
N ILE A 428 -1.35 -4.51 17.62
CA ILE A 428 -1.35 -5.49 16.54
C ILE A 428 -0.66 -4.87 15.32
N SER A 429 -0.07 -5.71 14.49
CA SER A 429 0.75 -5.26 13.38
C SER A 429 0.30 -5.88 12.06
N GLU A 430 0.50 -5.12 10.99
CA GLU A 430 0.15 -5.45 9.62
C GLU A 430 1.40 -5.36 8.74
N LEU A 431 1.76 -6.48 8.12
CA LEU A 431 2.93 -6.64 7.27
C LEU A 431 2.56 -6.32 5.82
N GLY A 432 3.15 -5.28 5.25
CA GLY A 432 3.13 -4.99 3.83
C GLY A 432 4.37 -5.50 3.13
N ILE A 433 4.22 -6.29 2.06
CA ILE A 433 5.31 -6.70 1.17
C ILE A 433 5.20 -5.91 -0.13
N TYR A 434 6.26 -5.17 -0.46
CA TYR A 434 6.31 -4.46 -1.73
C TYR A 434 6.67 -5.42 -2.88
N GLY A 435 6.06 -5.19 -4.03
CA GLY A 435 6.35 -5.88 -5.29
C GLY A 435 6.63 -4.88 -6.40
N ALA A 436 7.67 -5.13 -7.19
CA ALA A 436 7.97 -4.37 -8.40
C ALA A 436 7.87 -5.26 -9.62
N TYR A 437 7.06 -4.82 -10.58
CA TYR A 437 6.78 -5.55 -11.82
C TYR A 437 7.01 -4.65 -13.02
N LEU A 438 7.72 -5.14 -14.03
CA LEU A 438 7.86 -4.49 -15.32
C LEU A 438 7.84 -5.54 -16.41
N ARG A 439 6.99 -5.32 -17.40
CA ARG A 439 6.90 -6.14 -18.60
C ARG A 439 6.95 -5.25 -19.83
N ASN A 440 7.59 -5.74 -20.89
CA ASN A 440 7.54 -5.17 -22.22
C ASN A 440 7.11 -6.27 -23.20
N ASN A 441 5.89 -6.16 -23.74
CA ASN A 441 5.23 -7.22 -24.50
C ASN A 441 5.20 -8.55 -23.71
N ASP A 442 5.77 -9.62 -24.26
CA ASP A 442 5.81 -10.93 -23.60
C ASP A 442 6.99 -11.08 -22.62
N LYS A 443 7.93 -10.13 -22.61
CA LYS A 443 9.13 -10.20 -21.79
C LYS A 443 8.88 -9.57 -20.41
N VAL A 444 8.90 -10.40 -19.37
CA VAL A 444 9.01 -9.93 -17.98
C VAL A 444 10.42 -9.38 -17.77
N VAL A 445 10.54 -8.07 -17.63
CA VAL A 445 11.80 -7.35 -17.40
C VAL A 445 12.15 -7.31 -15.90
N MET A 446 11.14 -7.30 -15.05
CA MET A 446 11.26 -7.33 -13.60
C MET A 446 10.02 -7.98 -12.97
N ASN A 447 10.22 -8.87 -12.01
CA ASN A 447 9.17 -9.38 -11.14
C ASN A 447 9.80 -9.75 -9.79
N GLU A 448 9.92 -8.77 -8.89
CA GLU A 448 10.76 -8.85 -7.69
C GLU A 448 9.95 -8.49 -6.43
N GLN A 449 10.19 -9.23 -5.33
CA GLN A 449 9.86 -8.72 -3.99
C GLN A 449 10.83 -7.59 -3.66
N SER A 450 10.30 -6.45 -3.21
CA SER A 450 11.00 -5.16 -3.21
C SER A 450 10.98 -4.49 -1.84
N GLY A 451 11.33 -5.22 -0.77
CA GLY A 451 11.29 -4.72 0.61
C GLY A 451 9.92 -4.85 1.28
N TYR A 452 9.75 -4.18 2.42
CA TYR A 452 8.55 -4.32 3.25
C TYR A 452 8.20 -3.05 4.03
N LEU A 453 7.01 -3.07 4.62
CA LEU A 453 6.49 -2.10 5.56
C LEU A 453 5.88 -2.87 6.72
N MET A 454 6.17 -2.51 7.96
CA MET A 454 5.34 -2.94 9.09
C MET A 454 4.57 -1.72 9.59
N ARG A 455 3.26 -1.88 9.81
CA ARG A 455 2.42 -0.88 10.47
C ARG A 455 1.90 -1.46 11.76
N THR A 456 2.01 -0.71 12.83
CA THR A 456 1.60 -1.14 14.16
C THR A 456 0.59 -0.17 14.72
N LYS A 457 -0.51 -0.69 15.29
CA LYS A 457 -1.59 0.10 15.87
C LYS A 457 -2.02 -0.46 17.21
N VAL A 458 -2.66 0.36 18.03
CA VAL A 458 -3.27 -0.11 19.28
C VAL A 458 -4.35 -1.15 18.96
N SER A 459 -4.40 -2.25 19.73
CA SER A 459 -5.24 -3.41 19.42
C SER A 459 -6.75 -3.12 19.47
N SER A 460 -7.15 -2.06 20.19
CA SER A 460 -8.52 -1.55 20.24
C SER A 460 -8.89 -0.65 19.06
N SER A 461 -7.94 -0.27 18.21
CA SER A 461 -8.22 0.59 17.05
C SER A 461 -8.59 -0.24 15.83
N ASP A 462 -9.77 0.04 15.29
CA ASP A 462 -10.24 -0.60 14.07
C ASP A 462 -9.50 -0.08 12.81
N GLU A 463 -8.97 1.14 12.83
CA GLU A 463 -8.29 1.77 11.70
C GLU A 463 -6.76 1.66 11.75
N GLY A 464 -6.09 1.60 10.58
CA GLY A 464 -4.65 1.28 10.48
C GLY A 464 -3.79 2.26 9.68
N GLY A 465 -4.34 3.37 9.19
CA GLY A 465 -3.58 4.33 8.40
C GLY A 465 -2.58 5.15 9.23
N VAL A 466 -1.29 5.11 8.88
CA VAL A 466 -0.27 6.00 9.47
C VAL A 466 -0.54 7.45 9.07
N ALA A 467 -0.77 7.69 7.77
CA ALA A 467 -1.12 9.00 7.24
C ALA A 467 -2.44 9.53 7.84
N ALA A 468 -3.37 8.64 8.17
CA ALA A 468 -4.64 8.94 8.85
C ALA A 468 -4.49 9.13 10.37
N GLY A 469 -3.37 8.69 10.96
CA GLY A 469 -2.97 8.98 12.34
C GLY A 469 -3.30 7.86 13.34
N PHE A 470 -3.79 6.71 12.87
CA PHE A 470 -4.20 5.58 13.71
C PHE A 470 -3.06 4.59 14.02
N ALA A 471 -2.12 4.45 13.09
CA ALA A 471 -0.97 3.57 13.23
C ALA A 471 0.34 4.35 13.35
N VAL A 472 1.39 3.62 13.68
CA VAL A 472 2.79 4.03 13.60
C VAL A 472 3.53 3.15 12.59
N LEU A 473 4.65 3.64 12.07
CA LEU A 473 5.59 2.84 11.31
C LEU A 473 6.36 1.89 12.23
N ASP A 474 6.70 0.72 11.73
CA ASP A 474 7.44 -0.28 12.47
C ASP A 474 8.38 -1.03 11.49
N SER A 475 9.26 -1.87 12.01
CA SER A 475 9.93 -2.92 11.25
C SER A 475 9.61 -4.27 11.87
N LEU A 476 10.32 -5.33 11.47
CA LEU A 476 10.08 -6.67 11.99
C LEU A 476 11.36 -7.29 12.57
N TYR A 477 11.19 -8.17 13.55
CA TYR A 477 12.23 -8.97 14.19
C TYR A 477 11.92 -10.46 13.97
N LEU A 478 12.79 -11.14 13.22
CA LEU A 478 12.61 -12.55 12.86
C LEU A 478 12.92 -13.47 14.04
N THR A 479 11.93 -14.27 14.47
CA THR A 479 12.05 -15.08 15.71
C THR A 479 12.51 -16.52 15.52
N ASP A 480 12.33 -17.10 14.33
CA ASP A 480 12.72 -18.50 14.12
C ASP A 480 14.24 -18.61 13.90
N LYS A 481 14.88 -19.69 14.35
CA LYS A 481 16.26 -19.97 13.93
C LYS A 481 16.21 -20.41 12.47
N ALA A 482 17.01 -19.77 11.60
CA ALA A 482 17.38 -20.38 10.34
C ALA A 482 17.87 -21.81 10.63
N MET A 483 17.13 -22.81 10.15
CA MET A 483 17.58 -24.21 10.20
C MET A 483 18.87 -24.38 9.43
#